data_AF-A0A6M3XZN9-F1
#
_entry.id   AF-A0A6M3XZN9-F1
#
_cell.length_a   1.000
_cell.length_b   1.000
_cell.length_c   1.000
_cell.angle_alpha   90.00
_cell.angle_beta   90.00
_cell.angle_gamma   90.00
#
_symmetry.space_group_name_H-M   'P 1'
#
loop_
_entity.id
_entity.type
_entity.pdbx_description
1 polymer ?
#
loop_
_entity_poly.entity_id
_entity_poly.type
_entity_poly.pdbx_seq_one_letter_code
_entity_poly.pdbx_strand_id
1 'polypeptide(L)' 'MAGGIKIRCLVCGDIIQSMHRHDFVPCSCGAIFVDGGNDYTRIGYPVGKMEDHIEYIAGESENETKGG' A
#
# COMPACT_ATOMS: atom_id res chain seq x y z
N MET A 1 2.31 10.27 11.99
CA MET A 1 3.24 9.19 11.58
C MET A 1 2.98 8.97 10.11
N ALA A 2 3.88 9.45 9.25
CA ALA A 2 3.60 9.63 7.82
C ALA A 2 3.66 8.29 7.07
N GLY A 3 2.51 7.90 6.52
CA GLY A 3 2.32 6.90 5.48
C GLY A 3 2.56 5.45 5.89
N GLY A 4 1.52 4.62 5.89
CA GLY A 4 1.72 3.18 5.79
C GLY A 4 2.04 2.77 4.34
N ILE A 5 2.19 1.47 4.10
CA ILE A 5 2.76 0.95 2.86
C ILE A 5 1.92 1.33 1.63
N LYS A 6 2.60 1.81 0.57
CA LYS A 6 1.99 2.19 -0.71
C LYS A 6 2.52 1.32 -1.83
N ILE A 7 1.64 0.66 -2.57
CA ILE A 7 2.01 -0.24 -3.65
C ILE A 7 1.09 -0.08 -4.87
N ARG A 8 1.61 -0.44 -6.04
CA ARG A 8 0.84 -0.54 -7.29
C ARG A 8 0.56 -2.00 -7.63
N CYS A 9 -0.67 -2.29 -8.04
CA CYS A 9 -1.06 -3.54 -8.67
C CYS A 9 -0.56 -3.58 -10.12
N LEU A 10 0.29 -4.54 -10.46
CA LEU A 10 0.75 -4.75 -11.84
C LEU A 10 -0.32 -5.37 -12.75
N VAL A 11 -1.43 -5.86 -12.18
CA VAL A 11 -2.56 -6.45 -12.94
C VAL A 11 -3.51 -5.37 -13.46
N CYS A 12 -3.99 -4.47 -12.59
CA CYS A 12 -4.96 -3.42 -12.97
C CYS A 12 -4.39 -2.01 -12.99
N GLY A 13 -3.17 -1.79 -12.47
CA GLY A 13 -2.54 -0.47 -12.39
C GLY A 13 -2.90 0.34 -11.14
N ASP A 14 -3.83 -0.13 -10.30
CA ASP A 14 -4.25 0.61 -9.11
C ASP A 14 -3.13 0.83 -8.10
N ILE A 15 -3.17 1.98 -7.44
CA ILE A 15 -2.29 2.31 -6.33
C ILE A 15 -3.12 2.27 -5.05
N ILE A 16 -2.69 1.44 -4.10
CA ILE A 16 -3.34 1.25 -2.81
C ILE A 16 -2.37 1.58 -1.66
N GLN A 17 -2.91 2.08 -0.55
CA GLN A 17 -2.14 2.42 0.63
C GLN A 17 -2.94 2.12 1.90
N SER A 18 -2.33 1.41 2.85
CA SER A 18 -2.91 1.19 4.18
C SER A 18 -2.37 2.26 5.12
N MET A 19 -3.23 3.05 5.77
CA MET A 19 -2.84 4.20 6.60
C MET A 19 -3.04 3.98 8.10
N HIS A 20 -3.89 3.02 8.47
CA HIS A 20 -4.28 2.79 9.87
C HIS A 20 -4.18 1.31 10.27
N ARG A 21 -4.16 1.05 11.57
CA ARG A 21 -4.25 -0.32 12.10
C ARG A 21 -5.57 -0.96 11.65
N HIS A 22 -5.49 -2.16 11.07
CA HIS A 22 -6.65 -2.87 10.51
C HIS A 22 -7.32 -2.16 9.31
N ASP A 23 -6.53 -1.47 8.49
CA ASP A 23 -6.99 -0.80 7.27
C ASP A 23 -6.78 -1.67 6.03
N PHE A 24 -7.71 -2.60 5.79
CA PHE A 24 -7.71 -3.51 4.65
C PHE A 24 -8.12 -2.77 3.36
N VAL A 25 -7.15 -2.57 2.47
CA VAL A 25 -7.33 -1.86 1.19
C VAL A 25 -6.98 -2.80 0.04
N PRO A 26 -7.98 -3.38 -0.66
CA PRO A 26 -7.78 -4.14 -1.88
C PRO A 26 -7.68 -3.24 -3.12
N CYS A 27 -7.01 -3.70 -4.17
CA CYS A 27 -7.14 -3.07 -5.49
C CYS A 27 -8.51 -3.40 -6.13
N SER A 28 -8.92 -2.65 -7.15
CA SER A 28 -10.20 -2.80 -7.84
C SER A 28 -10.40 -4.17 -8.51
N CYS A 29 -9.32 -4.82 -8.97
CA CYS A 29 -9.41 -6.16 -9.53
C CYS A 29 -9.36 -7.28 -8.48
N GLY A 30 -9.11 -6.94 -7.21
CA GLY A 30 -9.00 -7.89 -6.10
C GLY A 30 -7.75 -8.78 -6.12
N ALA A 31 -6.82 -8.56 -7.05
CA ALA A 31 -5.60 -9.38 -7.14
C ALA A 31 -4.65 -9.15 -5.96
N ILE A 32 -4.58 -7.91 -5.45
CA ILE A 32 -3.69 -7.55 -4.33
C ILE A 32 -4.43 -6.74 -3.27
N PHE A 33 -3.89 -6.73 -2.04
CA PHE A 33 -4.35 -5.86 -0.96
C PHE A 33 -3.22 -5.49 0.01
N VAL A 34 -3.40 -4.41 0.76
CA VAL A 34 -2.56 -4.00 1.91
C VAL A 34 -3.40 -3.85 3.17
N ASP A 35 -2.83 -4.14 4.34
CA ASP A 35 -3.51 -4.03 5.63
C ASP A 35 -2.51 -3.73 6.77
N GLY A 36 -3.00 -3.01 7.78
CA GLY A 36 -2.33 -2.79 9.07
C GLY A 36 -1.53 -1.50 9.23
N GLY A 37 -1.55 -0.59 8.25
CA GLY A 37 -0.95 0.73 8.36
C GLY A 37 0.54 0.68 8.71
N ASN A 38 0.94 1.39 9.77
CA ASN A 38 2.29 1.34 10.34
C ASN A 38 2.42 0.37 11.52
N ASP A 39 1.31 -0.20 12.00
CA ASP A 39 1.29 -1.13 13.14
C ASP A 39 1.78 -2.52 12.74
N TYR A 40 1.33 -3.00 11.58
CA TYR A 40 1.81 -4.23 10.97
C TYR A 40 1.62 -4.16 9.46
N THR A 41 2.57 -4.71 8.70
CA THR A 41 2.45 -4.75 7.24
C THR A 41 1.96 -6.12 6.81
N ARG A 42 0.76 -6.17 6.25
CA ARG A 42 0.24 -7.36 5.57
C ARG A 42 -0.05 -7.01 4.11
N ILE A 43 0.47 -7.84 3.20
CA ILE A 43 0.26 -7.72 1.76
C ILE A 43 -0.22 -9.08 1.25
N GLY A 44 -1.33 -9.09 0.51
CA GLY A 44 -1.78 -10.29 -0.22
C GLY A 44 -1.58 -10.12 -1.72
N TYR A 45 -1.23 -11.20 -2.39
CA TYR A 45 -1.09 -11.30 -3.84
C TYR A 45 -1.32 -12.75 -4.31
N PRO A 46 -1.53 -13.00 -5.60
CA PRO A 46 -1.74 -14.34 -6.13
C PRO A 46 -0.53 -15.27 -5.94
N VAL A 47 -0.72 -16.56 -6.19
CA VAL A 47 0.39 -17.52 -6.16
C VAL A 47 1.44 -17.17 -7.21
N GLY A 48 2.71 -17.17 -6.82
CA GLY A 48 3.81 -16.74 -7.69
C GLY A 48 4.77 -15.84 -6.95
N LYS A 49 5.58 -15.09 -7.70
CA LYS A 49 6.48 -14.11 -7.10
C LYS A 49 5.76 -12.79 -6.90
N MET A 50 6.06 -12.11 -5.80
CA MET A 50 5.48 -10.81 -5.51
C MET A 50 5.79 -9.75 -6.59
N GLU A 51 7.01 -9.78 -7.13
CA GLU A 51 7.49 -8.89 -8.20
C GLU A 51 6.67 -8.96 -9.49
N ASP A 52 5.93 -10.05 -9.72
CA ASP A 52 5.04 -10.21 -10.87
C ASP A 52 3.68 -9.49 -10.67
N HIS A 53 3.36 -9.10 -9.43
CA HIS A 53 2.05 -8.57 -9.06
C HIS A 53 2.08 -7.18 -8.44
N ILE A 54 3.23 -6.78 -7.87
CA ILE A 54 3.35 -5.59 -7.02
C ILE A 54 4.59 -4.77 -7.38
N GLU A 55 4.41 -3.46 -7.45
CA GLU A 55 5.51 -2.47 -7.42
C GLU A 55 5.39 -1.63 -6.15
N TYR A 56 6.47 -1.52 -5.37
CA TYR A 56 6.53 -0.62 -4.21
C TYR A 56 6.70 0.83 -4.67
N ILE A 57 5.89 1.72 -4.11
CA ILE A 57 6.01 3.15 -4.38
C ILE A 57 6.67 3.79 -3.16
N ALA A 58 7.79 4.48 -3.38
CA ALA A 58 8.43 5.27 -2.34
C ALA A 58 7.42 6.26 -1.75
N GLY A 59 7.23 6.22 -0.43
CA GLY A 59 6.44 7.22 0.26
C GLY A 59 7.15 8.56 0.18
N GLU A 60 6.41 9.62 -0.15
CA GLU A 60 6.90 10.98 0.06
C GLU A 60 6.92 11.20 1.59
N SER A 61 8.11 11.35 2.17
CA SER A 61 8.24 11.86 3.53
C SER A 61 7.68 13.29 3.51
N GLU A 62 6.46 13.49 4.01
CA GLU A 62 5.94 14.81 4.32
C GLU A 62 6.83 15.44 5.39
N ASN A 63 7.85 16.19 4.96
CA ASN A 63 8.48 17.19 5.80
C ASN A 63 7.77 18.53 5.51
N GLU A 64 7.16 19.12 6.55
CA GLU A 64 6.89 20.56 6.77
C GLU A 64 5.87 21.22 5.78
N THR A 65 4.71 21.80 6.14
CA THR A 65 4.43 22.87 7.12
C THR A 65 2.92 23.21 7.08
N LYS A 66 2.25 23.32 8.23
CA LYS A 66 1.15 24.28 8.48
C LYS A 66 1.38 24.76 9.91
N GLY A 67 1.90 25.95 10.21
CA GLY A 67 1.66 27.22 9.54
C GLY A 67 0.27 27.71 9.96
N GLY A 68 0.18 28.31 11.15
CA GLY A 68 -1.05 28.83 11.75
C GLY A 68 -0.92 28.99 13.26
#